data_AF-A0A150QV83-F1
#
_entry.id   AF-A0A150QV83-F1
#
_cell.length_a   1.000
_cell.length_b   1.000
_cell.length_c   1.000
_cell.angle_alpha   90.00
_cell.angle_beta   90.00
_cell.angle_gamma   90.00
#
_symmetry.space_group_name_H-M   'P 1'
#
loop_
_entity.id
_entity.type
_entity.pdbx_description
1 polymer ?
#
loop_
_entity_poly.entity_id
_entity_poly.type
_entity_poly.pdbx_seq_one_letter_code
_entity_poly.pdbx_strand_id
1 'polypeptide(L)'
;MIDTKVLEAAVHDLRNILRDGLLATDIWERAAGLSLAGFNQQPVAVALFTRITEELDTSLRDSNFPPLGRYYLMDMAGNHTVVVLNHGKLLQGMLVDNKRANLGILISVAIPRMIETIAQAVMR
;
A
#
# COMPACT_ATOMS: atom_id res chain seq x y z
N MET A 1 14.82 5.53 12.45
CA MET A 1 15.39 5.59 11.08
C MET A 1 14.73 4.48 10.30
N ILE A 2 14.26 4.68 9.07
CA ILE A 2 13.49 3.63 8.37
C ILE A 2 14.42 2.47 7.98
N ASP A 3 14.14 1.26 8.47
CA ASP A 3 14.92 0.06 8.14
C ASP A 3 14.44 -0.54 6.79
N THR A 4 15.14 -0.21 5.71
CA THR A 4 14.79 -0.68 4.36
C THR A 4 14.91 -2.19 4.18
N LYS A 5 15.70 -2.90 5.01
CA LYS A 5 15.79 -4.37 4.93
C LYS A 5 14.50 -5.02 5.39
N VAL A 6 13.83 -4.44 6.39
CA VAL A 6 12.51 -4.91 6.84
C VAL A 6 11.46 -4.67 5.75
N LEU A 7 11.54 -3.53 5.05
CA LEU A 7 10.63 -3.22 3.95
C LEU A 7 10.78 -4.20 2.78
N GLU A 8 12.02 -4.50 2.37
CA GLU A 8 12.31 -5.47 1.31
C GLU A 8 11.84 -6.89 1.68
N ALA A 9 12.06 -7.31 2.93
CA ALA A 9 11.55 -8.59 3.44
C ALA A 9 10.01 -8.62 3.44
N ALA A 10 9.36 -7.51 3.79
CA ALA A 10 7.90 -7.39 3.75
C ALA A 10 7.36 -7.53 2.31
N VAL A 11 8.01 -6.92 1.32
CA VAL A 11 7.67 -7.09 -0.09
C VAL A 11 7.84 -8.55 -0.53
N HIS A 12 8.91 -9.21 -0.11
CA HIS A 12 9.13 -10.63 -0.41
C HIS A 12 8.02 -11.52 0.20
N ASP A 13 7.69 -11.32 1.47
CA ASP A 13 6.61 -12.04 2.15
C ASP A 13 5.25 -11.81 1.46
N LEU A 14 4.95 -10.57 1.09
CA LEU A 14 3.72 -10.21 0.39
C LEU A 14 3.57 -10.94 -0.94
N ARG A 15 4.67 -11.05 -1.70
CA ARG A 15 4.71 -11.84 -2.95
C ARG A 15 4.43 -13.31 -2.69
N ASN A 16 4.91 -13.88 -1.59
CA ASN A 16 4.63 -15.28 -1.24
C ASN A 16 3.16 -15.49 -0.85
N ILE A 17 2.54 -14.52 -0.17
CA ILE A 17 1.13 -14.55 0.24
C ILE A 17 0.20 -14.45 -0.97
N LEU A 18 0.43 -13.45 -1.83
CA LEU A 18 -0.46 -13.14 -2.95
C LEU A 18 -0.08 -13.83 -4.27
N ARG A 19 1.12 -14.42 -4.34
CA ARG A 19 1.67 -15.16 -5.49
C ARG A 19 1.49 -14.36 -6.78
N ASP A 20 1.03 -15.02 -7.86
CA ASP A 20 0.80 -14.41 -9.17
C ASP A 20 -0.36 -13.41 -9.18
N GLY A 21 -1.07 -13.25 -8.07
CA GLY A 21 -2.10 -12.24 -7.90
C GLY A 21 -1.56 -10.86 -7.56
N LEU A 22 -0.34 -10.73 -7.03
CA LEU A 22 0.30 -9.43 -6.86
C LEU A 22 0.99 -9.04 -8.17
N LEU A 23 0.50 -7.98 -8.81
CA LEU A 23 1.08 -7.47 -10.06
C LEU A 23 2.19 -6.46 -9.79
N ALA A 24 1.99 -5.59 -8.80
CA ALA A 24 2.98 -4.59 -8.39
C ALA A 24 2.76 -4.15 -6.94
N THR A 25 3.83 -3.71 -6.28
CA THR A 25 3.75 -2.96 -5.03
C THR A 25 4.92 -1.99 -4.89
N ASP A 26 4.67 -0.84 -4.30
CA ASP A 26 5.67 0.12 -3.87
C ASP A 26 5.37 0.51 -2.43
N ILE A 27 6.42 0.64 -1.61
CA ILE A 27 6.39 1.27 -0.29
C ILE A 27 7.21 2.55 -0.41
N TRP A 28 6.62 3.71 -0.13
CA TRP A 28 7.27 5.00 -0.36
C TRP A 28 7.07 5.99 0.78
N GLU A 29 7.98 6.96 0.87
CA GLU A 29 7.86 8.09 1.77
C GLU A 29 6.68 8.97 1.36
N ARG A 30 5.75 9.17 2.29
CA ARG A 30 4.55 9.97 2.02
C ARG A 30 4.87 11.41 1.62
N ALA A 31 5.88 12.02 2.24
CA ALA A 31 6.21 13.43 2.01
C ALA A 31 6.98 13.70 0.72
N ALA A 32 7.86 12.77 0.31
CA ALA A 32 8.77 12.96 -0.81
C ALA A 32 8.41 12.13 -2.06
N GLY A 33 7.52 11.14 -1.93
CA GLY A 33 7.23 10.19 -3.01
C GLY A 33 8.41 9.25 -3.33
N LEU A 34 9.41 9.16 -2.44
CA LEU A 34 10.58 8.31 -2.66
C LEU A 34 10.21 6.84 -2.36
N SER A 35 10.25 5.99 -3.39
CA SER A 35 10.06 4.54 -3.23
C SER A 35 11.28 3.95 -2.49
N LEU A 36 11.00 3.18 -1.43
CA LEU A 36 12.00 2.61 -0.53
C LEU A 36 12.16 1.09 -0.70
N ALA A 37 11.10 0.42 -1.16
CA ALA A 37 11.07 -1.01 -1.49
C ALA A 37 9.90 -1.29 -2.43
N GLY A 38 9.99 -2.32 -3.26
CA GLY A 38 8.88 -2.68 -4.14
C GLY A 38 9.11 -3.89 -5.04
N PHE A 39 8.05 -4.27 -5.74
CA PHE A 39 8.03 -5.32 -6.75
C PHE A 39 7.28 -4.79 -7.98
N ASN A 40 7.87 -4.91 -9.17
CA ASN A 40 7.36 -4.30 -10.40
C ASN A 40 6.98 -2.82 -10.19
N GLN A 41 7.94 -2.05 -9.66
CA GLN A 41 7.74 -0.68 -9.20
C GLN A 41 7.05 0.21 -10.24
N GLN A 42 6.19 1.10 -9.75
CA GLN A 42 5.38 2.01 -10.55
C GLN A 42 5.61 3.47 -10.12
N PRO A 43 6.71 4.12 -10.52
CA PRO A 43 7.04 5.48 -10.07
C PRO A 43 5.96 6.52 -10.36
N VAL A 44 5.27 6.40 -11.51
CA VAL A 44 4.16 7.28 -11.88
C VAL A 44 2.96 7.07 -10.95
N ALA A 45 2.66 5.82 -10.58
CA ALA A 45 1.59 5.52 -9.64
C ALA A 45 1.92 6.01 -8.23
N VAL A 46 3.18 5.93 -7.80
CA VAL A 46 3.63 6.47 -6.50
C VAL A 46 3.36 7.99 -6.40
N ALA A 47 3.71 8.75 -7.44
CA ALA A 47 3.43 10.19 -7.47
C ALA A 47 1.92 10.47 -7.45
N LEU A 48 1.14 9.73 -8.25
CA LEU A 48 -0.31 9.87 -8.31
C LEU A 48 -0.97 9.55 -6.96
N PHE A 49 -0.64 8.41 -6.34
CA PHE A 49 -1.29 7.97 -5.10
C PHE A 49 -0.84 8.77 -3.88
N THR A 50 0.34 9.40 -3.90
CA THR A 50 0.68 10.42 -2.91
C THR A 50 -0.34 11.55 -2.95
N ARG A 51 -0.58 12.12 -4.13
CA ARG A 51 -1.53 13.22 -4.32
C ARG A 51 -2.98 12.82 -4.02
N ILE A 52 -3.44 11.68 -4.54
CA ILE A 52 -4.81 11.19 -4.27
C ILE A 52 -5.04 11.02 -2.77
N THR A 53 -4.05 10.47 -2.04
CA THR A 53 -4.18 10.26 -0.60
C THR A 53 -4.26 11.58 0.16
N GLU A 54 -3.49 12.59 -0.25
CA GLU A 54 -3.56 13.95 0.33
C GLU A 54 -4.90 14.64 0.04
N GLU A 55 -5.42 14.50 -1.19
CA GLU A 55 -6.71 15.03 -1.59
C GLU A 55 -7.86 14.35 -0.81
N LEU A 56 -7.80 13.03 -0.60
CA LEU A 56 -8.76 12.29 0.24
C LEU A 56 -8.73 12.78 1.69
N ASP A 57 -7.54 12.89 2.30
CA ASP A 57 -7.39 13.37 3.68
C ASP A 57 -7.94 14.80 3.86
N THR A 58 -7.62 15.68 2.91
CA THR A 58 -8.10 17.07 2.91
C THR A 58 -9.62 17.12 2.75
N SER A 59 -10.16 16.38 1.78
CA SER A 59 -11.60 16.38 1.51
C SER A 59 -12.41 15.84 2.69
N LEU A 60 -11.93 14.79 3.35
CA LEU A 60 -12.58 14.22 4.54
C LEU A 60 -12.58 15.22 5.70
N ARG A 61 -11.43 15.85 5.98
CA ARG A 61 -11.30 16.87 7.03
C ARG A 61 -12.23 18.05 6.78
N ASP A 62 -12.20 18.60 5.57
CA ASP A 62 -12.94 19.81 5.20
C ASP A 62 -14.47 19.54 5.15
N SER A 63 -14.87 18.28 5.01
CA SER A 63 -16.27 17.84 5.06
C SER A 63 -16.74 17.42 6.46
N ASN A 64 -15.93 17.59 7.52
CA ASN A 64 -16.18 17.10 8.88
C ASN A 64 -16.39 15.57 8.98
N PHE A 65 -15.79 14.79 8.08
CA PHE A 65 -15.72 13.33 8.20
C PHE A 65 -14.56 12.93 9.11
N PRO A 66 -14.60 11.71 9.68
CA PRO A 66 -13.39 11.11 10.26
C PRO A 66 -12.24 11.08 9.24
N PRO A 67 -10.98 11.20 9.68
CA PRO A 67 -9.83 11.14 8.78
C PRO A 67 -9.71 9.77 8.12
N LEU A 68 -8.95 9.70 7.01
CA LEU A 68 -8.66 8.44 6.36
C LEU A 68 -8.02 7.47 7.35
N GLY A 69 -8.56 6.26 7.42
CA GLY A 69 -8.05 5.21 8.28
C GLY A 69 -6.78 4.56 7.75
N ARG A 70 -6.64 3.26 8.01
CA ARG A 70 -5.43 2.49 7.67
C ARG A 70 -5.26 2.22 6.17
N TYR A 71 -6.34 2.23 5.39
CA TYR A 71 -6.27 1.94 3.96
C TYR A 71 -7.53 2.38 3.21
N TYR A 72 -7.43 2.41 1.87
CA TYR A 72 -8.56 2.43 0.94
C TYR A 72 -8.35 1.42 -0.19
N LEU A 73 -9.45 1.05 -0.83
CA LEU A 73 -9.51 0.11 -1.95
C LEU A 73 -10.19 0.79 -3.13
N MET A 74 -9.73 0.49 -4.33
CA MET A 74 -10.39 0.87 -5.58
C MET A 74 -10.63 -0.39 -6.41
N ASP A 75 -11.90 -0.62 -6.74
CA ASP A 75 -12.30 -1.62 -7.74
C ASP A 75 -11.98 -1.05 -9.13
N MET A 76 -11.15 -1.77 -9.88
CA MET A 76 -10.61 -1.32 -11.15
C MET A 76 -11.11 -2.24 -12.28
N ALA A 77 -11.31 -1.63 -13.45
CA ALA A 77 -11.72 -2.37 -14.64
C ALA A 77 -10.77 -3.54 -14.94
N GLY A 78 -11.33 -4.62 -15.49
CA GLY A 78 -10.56 -5.79 -15.88
C GLY A 78 -10.26 -6.78 -14.75
N ASN A 79 -10.96 -6.71 -13.62
CA ASN A 79 -10.75 -7.55 -12.42
C ASN A 79 -9.47 -7.20 -11.67
N HIS A 80 -9.17 -5.91 -11.56
CA HIS A 80 -8.04 -5.46 -10.76
C HIS A 80 -8.52 -4.76 -9.51
N THR A 81 -7.71 -4.81 -8.45
CA THR A 81 -7.91 -3.99 -7.27
C THR A 81 -6.65 -3.20 -7.03
N VAL A 82 -6.79 -1.91 -6.73
CA VAL A 82 -5.72 -1.15 -6.09
C VAL A 82 -6.01 -1.05 -4.61
N VAL A 83 -5.00 -1.35 -3.80
CA VAL A 83 -5.01 -1.09 -2.36
C VAL A 83 -3.96 -0.04 -2.06
N VAL A 84 -4.33 0.96 -1.25
CA VAL A 84 -3.35 1.88 -0.68
C VAL A 84 -3.42 1.80 0.84
N LEU A 85 -2.31 1.44 1.47
CA LEU A 85 -2.14 1.40 2.91
C LEU A 85 -1.47 2.68 3.40
N ASN A 86 -2.00 3.24 4.47
CA ASN A 86 -1.46 4.41 5.15
C ASN A 86 -0.75 3.99 6.44
N HIS A 87 0.57 4.05 6.44
CA HIS A 87 1.45 3.74 7.58
C HIS A 87 1.92 5.02 8.29
N GLY A 88 1.22 6.14 8.11
CA GLY A 88 1.59 7.45 8.64
C GLY A 88 2.67 8.11 7.77
N LYS A 89 3.94 7.87 8.09
CA LYS A 89 5.09 8.46 7.34
C LYS A 89 5.35 7.77 6.00
N LEU A 90 4.85 6.55 5.86
CA LEU A 90 4.95 5.76 4.64
C LEU A 90 3.57 5.49 4.07
N LEU A 91 3.50 5.38 2.75
CA LEU A 91 2.38 4.79 2.04
C LEU A 91 2.84 3.51 1.37
N GLN A 92 1.89 2.61 1.12
CA GLN A 92 2.12 1.45 0.27
C GLN A 92 0.98 1.29 -0.71
N GLY A 93 1.31 1.03 -1.96
CA GLY A 93 0.37 0.73 -3.03
C GLY A 93 0.51 -0.73 -3.44
N MET A 94 -0.60 -1.39 -3.74
CA MET A 94 -0.64 -2.75 -4.30
C MET A 94 -1.58 -2.75 -5.49
N LEU A 95 -1.13 -3.30 -6.62
CA LEU A 95 -1.98 -3.66 -7.75
C LEU A 95 -2.16 -5.16 -7.76
N VAL A 96 -3.42 -5.61 -7.74
CA VAL A 96 -3.79 -7.01 -7.58
C VAL A 96 -4.67 -7.47 -8.74
N ASP A 97 -4.39 -8.65 -9.30
CA ASP A 97 -5.27 -9.37 -10.24
C ASP A 97 -6.24 -10.26 -9.47
N ASN A 98 -7.53 -9.89 -9.45
CA ASN A 98 -8.57 -10.59 -8.70
C ASN A 98 -8.93 -11.96 -9.30
N LYS A 99 -8.47 -12.30 -10.51
CA LYS A 99 -8.61 -13.66 -11.06
C LYS A 99 -7.57 -14.62 -10.48
N ARG A 100 -6.46 -14.09 -9.95
CA ARG A 100 -5.32 -14.86 -9.45
C ARG A 100 -5.15 -14.74 -7.94
N ALA A 101 -5.57 -13.62 -7.35
CA ALA A 101 -5.61 -13.42 -5.91
C ALA A 101 -7.00 -13.69 -5.34
N ASN A 102 -7.05 -14.26 -4.14
CA ASN A 102 -8.26 -14.32 -3.34
C ASN A 102 -8.39 -13.02 -2.52
N LEU A 103 -9.45 -12.24 -2.74
CA LEU A 103 -9.69 -10.98 -2.00
C LEU A 103 -9.85 -11.18 -0.49
N GLY A 104 -10.37 -12.32 -0.06
CA GLY A 104 -10.39 -12.70 1.35
C GLY A 104 -8.98 -12.81 1.94
N ILE A 105 -8.03 -13.42 1.22
CA ILE A 105 -6.62 -13.47 1.63
C ILE A 105 -6.00 -12.08 1.64
N LEU A 106 -6.28 -11.25 0.63
CA LEU A 106 -5.81 -9.85 0.60
C LEU A 106 -6.24 -9.09 1.85
N ILE A 107 -7.54 -9.13 2.18
CA ILE A 107 -8.13 -8.34 3.27
C ILE A 107 -7.78 -8.90 4.65
N SER A 108 -7.85 -10.22 4.82
CA SER A 108 -7.70 -10.85 6.14
C SER A 108 -6.26 -11.24 6.51
N VAL A 109 -5.35 -11.33 5.53
CA VAL A 109 -3.98 -11.78 5.75
C VAL A 109 -2.97 -10.75 5.27
N ALA A 110 -2.99 -10.41 3.97
CA ALA A 110 -1.94 -9.59 3.37
C ALA A 110 -1.93 -8.15 3.94
N ILE A 111 -3.08 -7.49 3.99
CA ILE A 111 -3.19 -6.12 4.52
C ILE A 111 -2.76 -6.04 5.99
N PRO A 112 -3.30 -6.86 6.92
CA PRO A 112 -2.87 -6.86 8.33
C PRO A 112 -1.37 -7.12 8.49
N ARG A 113 -0.84 -8.12 7.76
CA ARG A 113 0.59 -8.46 7.80
C ARG A 113 1.46 -7.27 7.39
N MET A 114 1.13 -6.59 6.30
CA MET A 114 1.89 -5.42 5.85
C MET A 114 1.84 -4.27 6.85
N ILE A 115 0.68 -3.99 7.43
CA ILE A 115 0.54 -2.95 8.48
C ILE A 115 1.44 -3.27 9.68
N GLU A 116 1.42 -4.51 10.16
CA GLU A 116 2.23 -4.92 11.31
C GLU A 116 3.73 -4.90 11.01
N THR A 117 4.15 -5.44 9.86
CA THR A 117 5.57 -5.50 9.50
C THR A 117 6.15 -4.11 9.24
N ILE A 118 5.44 -3.23 8.53
CA ILE A 118 5.94 -1.88 8.25
C ILE A 118 5.98 -1.03 9.53
N ALA A 119 5.04 -1.21 10.47
CA ALA A 119 5.12 -0.54 11.77
C ALA A 119 6.44 -0.85 12.51
N GLN A 120 6.94 -2.09 12.41
CA GLN A 120 8.22 -2.48 13.02
C GLN A 120 9.43 -1.80 12.34
N ALA A 121 9.36 -1.52 11.04
CA ALA A 121 10.42 -0.82 10.29
C ALA A 121 10.53 0.68 10.66
N VAL A 122 9.44 1.27 11.16
CA VAL A 122 9.36 2.71 11.50
C VAL A 122 9.63 2.98 12.98
N MET A 123 9.37 2.02 13.87
CA MET A 123 9.58 2.14 15.33
C MET A 123 11.03 2.00 15.78
N ARG A 124 11.96 1.66 14.88
CA ARG A 124 13.41 1.60 15.12
C ARG A 124 14.11 2.84 14.58
#